data_AF-A0A6J5VYU3-F1
#
_entry.id   AF-A0A6J5VYU3-F1
#
_cell.length_a   1.000
_cell.length_b   1.000
_cell.length_c   1.000
_cell.angle_alpha   90.00
_cell.angle_beta   90.00
_cell.angle_gamma   90.00
#
_symmetry.space_group_name_H-M   'P 1'
#
loop_
_entity.id
_entity.type
_entity.pdbx_description
1 polymer ?
#
loop_
_entity_poly.entity_id
_entity_poly.type
_entity_poly.pdbx_seq_one_letter_code
_entity_poly.pdbx_strand_id
1 'polypeptide(L)'
;MVPKTLAENVGLNAMEIISSLYAEHAPGNTKFGLDLEEGSCKDVSTLNIWDLHITKFFALKYAADAACTVLRVDQIIMAKPAGGPS
;
A
#
# COMPACT_ATOMS: atom_id res chain seq x y z
N MET A 1 2.94 4.18 -1.88
CA MET A 1 2.30 3.21 -2.79
C MET A 1 0.79 3.20 -2.59
N VAL A 2 0.27 2.77 -1.44
CA VAL A 2 -1.18 2.64 -1.20
C VAL A 2 -2.00 3.90 -1.56
N PRO A 3 -1.73 5.11 -1.01
CA PRO A 3 -2.49 6.31 -1.39
C PRO A 3 -2.29 6.73 -2.85
N LYS A 4 -1.11 6.46 -3.42
CA LYS A 4 -0.80 6.74 -4.83
C LYS A 4 -1.67 5.88 -5.75
N THR A 5 -1.72 4.57 -5.49
CA THR A 5 -2.51 3.63 -6.28
C THR A 5 -4.01 3.90 -6.17
N LEU A 6 -4.49 4.29 -4.99
CA LEU A 6 -5.89 4.72 -4.82
C LEU A 6 -6.21 5.97 -5.65
N ALA A 7 -5.32 6.97 -5.64
CA ALA A 7 -5.49 8.17 -6.46
C ALA A 7 -5.49 7.85 -7.97
N GLU A 8 -4.54 7.03 -8.43
CA GLU A 8 -4.45 6.61 -9.85
C GLU A 8 -5.71 5.86 -10.30
N ASN A 9 -6.26 4.97 -9.47
CA ASN A 9 -7.46 4.20 -9.79
C ASN A 9 -8.72 5.08 -9.97
N VAL A 10 -8.76 6.23 -9.31
CA VAL A 10 -9.89 7.19 -9.40
C VAL A 10 -9.60 8.29 -10.44
N GLY A 11 -8.44 8.26 -11.11
CA GLY A 11 -8.05 9.23 -12.12
C GLY A 11 -7.56 10.57 -11.56
N LEU A 12 -7.21 10.61 -10.27
CA LEU A 12 -6.67 11.81 -9.61
C LEU A 12 -5.16 11.95 -9.89
N ASN A 13 -4.65 13.19 -9.80
CA ASN A 13 -3.21 13.44 -9.88
C ASN A 13 -2.51 12.92 -8.62
N ALA A 14 -1.99 11.69 -8.71
CA ALA A 14 -1.38 11.03 -7.58
C ALA A 14 -0.14 11.74 -7.03
N MET A 15 0.56 12.54 -7.84
CA MET A 15 1.74 13.28 -7.37
C MET A 15 1.34 14.45 -6.47
N GLU A 16 0.30 15.20 -6.86
CA GLU A 16 -0.26 16.29 -6.05
C GLU A 16 -0.84 15.76 -4.74
N ILE A 17 -1.62 14.68 -4.79
CA ILE A 17 -2.18 14.03 -3.60
C ILE A 17 -1.09 13.62 -2.61
N ILE A 18 -0.04 12.96 -3.09
CA ILE A 18 1.04 12.51 -2.22
C ILE A 18 1.81 13.68 -1.62
N SER A 19 2.05 14.74 -2.40
CA SER A 19 2.70 15.96 -1.90
C SER A 19 1.88 16.63 -0.79
N SER A 20 0.57 16.80 -1.02
CA SER A 20 -0.34 17.38 -0.03
C SER A 20 -0.43 16.51 1.23
N LEU A 21 -0.53 15.19 1.06
CA LEU A 21 -0.58 14.25 2.19
C LEU A 21 0.68 14.33 3.07
N TYR A 22 1.87 14.42 2.44
CA TYR A 22 3.12 14.60 3.19
C TYR A 22 3.22 15.97 3.87
N ALA A 23 2.72 17.04 3.24
CA ALA A 23 2.68 18.36 3.85
C ALA A 23 1.81 18.38 5.11
N GLU A 24 0.65 17.71 5.08
CA GLU A 24 -0.24 17.59 6.25
C GLU A 24 0.34 16.67 7.33
N HIS A 25 1.06 15.62 6.96
CA HIS A 25 1.68 14.69 7.92
C HIS A 25 2.97 15.25 8.55
N ALA A 26 3.66 16.17 7.89
CA ALA A 26 4.90 16.79 8.37
C ALA A 26 4.79 17.44 9.77
N PRO A 27 3.73 18.21 10.11
CA PRO A 27 3.54 18.75 11.46
C PRO A 27 3.07 17.70 12.49
N GLY A 28 2.87 16.44 12.11
CA GLY A 28 2.44 15.35 13.00
C GLY A 28 0.95 14.99 12.90
N ASN A 29 0.22 15.51 11.91
CA ASN A 29 -1.20 15.17 11.72
C ASN A 29 -1.35 13.78 11.09
N THR A 30 -1.35 12.73 11.91
CA THR A 30 -1.47 11.34 11.45
C THR A 30 -2.86 10.95 10.96
N LYS A 31 -3.85 11.81 11.17
CA LYS A 31 -5.26 11.58 10.85
C LYS A 31 -5.66 12.09 9.48
N PHE A 32 -4.76 12.71 8.73
CA PHE A 32 -5.06 13.09 7.35
C PHE A 32 -4.97 11.88 6.42
N GLY A 33 -5.95 11.75 5.54
CA GLY A 33 -6.03 10.72 4.51
C GLY A 33 -6.52 11.30 3.19
N LEU A 34 -6.63 10.43 2.19
CA LEU A 34 -7.13 10.76 0.86
C LEU A 34 -8.65 10.61 0.83
N ASP A 35 -9.36 11.69 0.53
CA ASP A 35 -10.77 11.69 0.16
C ASP A 35 -10.89 11.47 -1.36
N LEU A 36 -11.57 10.38 -1.75
CA LEU A 36 -11.74 10.01 -3.16
C LEU A 36 -12.90 10.74 -3.84
N GLU A 37 -13.84 11.30 -3.07
CA GLU A 37 -14.99 12.01 -3.65
C GLU A 37 -14.60 13.42 -4.09
N GLU A 38 -13.91 14.15 -3.22
CA GLU A 38 -13.44 15.51 -3.51
C GLU A 38 -12.01 15.56 -4.08
N GLY A 39 -11.29 14.43 -4.06
CA GLY A 39 -9.92 14.36 -4.57
C GLY A 39 -8.94 15.23 -3.80
N SER A 40 -9.10 15.32 -2.47
CA SER A 40 -8.27 16.15 -1.60
C SER A 40 -7.84 15.42 -0.33
N CYS A 41 -6.87 15.97 0.40
CA CYS A 41 -6.48 15.44 1.70
C CYS A 41 -7.38 16.02 2.81
N LYS A 42 -7.95 15.15 3.64
CA LYS A 42 -8.82 15.53 4.76
C LYS A 42 -8.58 14.69 6.00
N ASP A 43 -9.01 15.19 7.16
CA ASP A 43 -9.03 14.40 8.39
C ASP A 43 -10.03 13.24 8.27
N VAL A 44 -9.54 12.00 8.34
CA VAL A 44 -10.38 10.80 8.22
C VAL A 44 -11.32 10.62 9.42
N SER A 45 -11.03 11.29 10.54
CA SER A 45 -11.87 11.25 11.74
C SER A 45 -13.23 11.91 11.51
N THR A 46 -13.28 12.96 10.69
CA THR A 46 -14.54 13.65 10.36
C THR A 46 -15.37 12.86 9.36
N LEU A 47 -14.70 12.09 8.49
CA LEU A 47 -15.32 11.19 7.51
C LEU A 47 -15.74 9.84 8.13
N ASN A 48 -15.34 9.56 9.37
CA ASN A 48 -15.57 8.29 10.08
C ASN A 48 -15.05 7.06 9.30
N ILE A 49 -13.96 7.22 8.57
CA ILE A 49 -13.33 6.16 7.78
C ILE A 49 -12.18 5.57 8.62
N TRP A 50 -12.43 4.41 9.21
CA TRP A 50 -11.46 3.68 10.03
C TRP A 50 -11.24 2.28 9.48
N ASP A 51 -10.02 1.77 9.63
CA ASP A 51 -9.67 0.40 9.28
C ASP A 51 -9.25 -0.37 10.54
N LEU A 52 -9.32 -1.69 10.47
CA LEU A 52 -9.01 -2.56 11.58
C LEU A 52 -7.49 -2.63 11.78
N HIS A 53 -7.05 -2.28 12.99
CA HIS A 53 -5.63 -2.26 13.34
C HIS A 53 -4.93 -3.61 13.05
N ILE A 54 -5.57 -4.72 13.41
CA ILE A 54 -5.00 -6.07 13.24
C ILE A 54 -4.73 -6.40 11.77
N THR A 55 -5.63 -5.98 10.87
CA THR A 55 -5.50 -6.20 9.43
C THR A 55 -4.33 -5.40 8.88
N LYS A 56 -4.21 -4.12 9.23
CA LYS A 56 -3.08 -3.28 8.80
C LYS A 56 -1.74 -3.79 9.33
N PHE A 57 -1.70 -4.24 10.59
CA PHE A 57 -0.50 -4.80 11.20
C PHE A 57 -0.01 -6.05 10.45
N PHE A 58 -0.89 -7.02 10.24
CA PHE A 58 -0.53 -8.25 9.53
C PHE A 58 -0.23 -8.01 8.06
N ALA A 59 -0.92 -7.08 7.39
CA ALA A 59 -0.63 -6.73 6.01
C ALA A 59 0.83 -6.24 5.85
N LEU A 60 1.28 -5.35 6.73
CA LEU A 60 2.67 -4.87 6.70
C LEU A 60 3.67 -5.97 7.07
N LYS A 61 3.35 -6.79 8.08
CA LYS A 61 4.20 -7.91 8.50
C LYS A 61 4.42 -8.91 7.36
N TYR A 62 3.34 -9.38 6.74
CA TYR A 62 3.44 -10.36 5.65
C TYR A 62 4.08 -9.77 4.39
N ALA A 63 3.85 -8.49 4.09
CA ALA A 63 4.54 -7.82 2.98
C ALA A 63 6.06 -7.78 3.19
N ALA A 64 6.51 -7.44 4.40
CA ALA A 64 7.92 -7.44 4.75
C ALA A 64 8.51 -8.87 4.73
N ASP A 65 7.82 -9.85 5.31
CA ASP A 65 8.26 -11.25 5.33
C ASP A 65 8.40 -11.82 3.90
N ALA A 66 7.43 -11.52 3.02
CA ALA A 66 7.48 -11.91 1.62
C ALA A 66 8.66 -11.25 0.89
N ALA A 67 8.87 -9.95 1.07
CA ALA A 67 10.01 -9.23 0.48
C ALA A 67 11.35 -9.81 0.97
N CYS A 68 11.51 -10.04 2.27
CA CYS A 68 12.70 -10.67 2.83
C CYS A 68 12.90 -12.11 2.33
N THR A 69 11.83 -12.85 2.06
CA THR A 69 11.92 -14.21 1.51
C THR A 69 12.45 -14.16 0.08
N VAL A 70 11.93 -13.28 -0.77
CA VAL A 70 12.40 -13.11 -2.16
C VAL A 70 13.84 -12.62 -2.19
N LEU A 71 14.20 -11.61 -1.37
CA LEU A 71 15.55 -11.06 -1.31
C LEU A 71 16.61 -12.06 -0.80
N ARG A 72 16.20 -13.13 -0.10
CA ARG A 72 17.10 -14.18 0.39
C ARG A 72 17.44 -15.24 -0.66
N VAL A 73 16.74 -15.26 -1.80
CA VAL A 73 17.00 -16.22 -2.87
C VAL A 73 18.24 -15.79 -3.65
N ASP A 74 19.33 -16.55 -3.52
CA ASP A 74 20.57 -16.33 -4.30
C ASP A 74 20.54 -17.06 -5.66
N GLN A 75 19.98 -18.27 -5.69
CA GLN A 75 19.88 -19.08 -6.91
C GLN A 75 18.52 -19.78 -7.03
N ILE A 76 18.00 -19.83 -8.25
CA ILE A 76 16.78 -20.56 -8.60
C ILE A 76 17.18 -21.71 -9.51
N ILE A 77 17.07 -22.95 -9.01
CA ILE A 77 17.30 -24.17 -9.78
C ILE A 77 15.94 -24.79 -10.11
N MET A 78 15.61 -24.90 -11.39
CA MET A 78 14.37 -25.53 -11.85
C MET A 78 14.62 -26.95 -12.35
N ALA A 79 13.94 -27.93 -11.77
CA ALA A 79 13.97 -29.30 -12.26
C ALA A 79 13.14 -29.43 -13.55
N LYS A 80 13.56 -30.32 -14.45
CA LYS A 80 12.76 -30.68 -15.63
C LYS A 80 11.42 -31.25 -15.15
N PRO A 81 10.27 -30.80 -15.70
CA PRO A 81 8.98 -31.40 -15.41
C PRO A 81 9.08 -32.91 -15.63
N ALA A 82 8.61 -33.72 -14.67
CA ALA A 82 8.58 -35.16 -14.81
C ALA A 82 7.72 -35.49 -16.03
N GLY A 83 8.35 -35.93 -17.12
CA GLY A 83 7.65 -36.52 -18.25
C GLY A 83 7.02 -37.81 -17.76
N GLY A 84 5.73 -37.77 -17.42
CA GLY A 84 4.95 -38.97 -17.13
C GLY A 84 4.93 -39.90 -18.35
N PRO A 85 4.77 -41.21 -18.17
CA PRO A 85 4.75 -42.15 -19.29
C PRO A 85 3.58 -41.83 -20.22
N SER A 86 3.86 -41.81 -21.53
CA SER A 86 2.87 -41.73 -22.60
C SER A 86 1.98 -42.97 -22.66
#